data_AF-A0A836R9T7-F1
#
_entry.id   AF-A0A836R9T7-F1
#
_cell.length_a   1.000
_cell.length_b   1.000
_cell.length_c   1.000
_cell.angle_alpha   90.00
_cell.angle_beta   90.00
_cell.angle_gamma   90.00
#
_symmetry.space_group_name_H-M   'P 1'
#
loop_
_entity.id
_entity.type
_entity.pdbx_description
1 polymer ?
#
loop_
_entity_poly.entity_id
_entity_poly.type
_entity_poly.pdbx_seq_one_letter_code
_entity_poly.pdbx_strand_id
1 'polypeptide(L)'
;QKARELLLDKNLTSYIFVLNPERLPILETKKAITILSKYKIPIGGIIVNRVLPKSGGEFLKKRKEVEKEYLDLIKKEFDGFILINIPLLEKDIYGIETLNKIKSHFK
;
A
#
# COMPACT_ATOMS: atom_id res chain seq x y z
N GLN A 1 -30.35 5.53 0.84
CA GLN A 1 -29.76 6.08 -0.41
C GLN A 1 -28.59 7.02 -0.15
N LYS A 2 -28.65 7.93 0.84
CA LYS A 2 -27.56 8.87 1.22
C LYS A 2 -26.15 8.28 1.38
N ALA A 3 -26.00 7.08 1.94
CA ALA A 3 -24.70 6.45 2.13
C ALA A 3 -23.95 6.19 0.81
N ARG A 4 -24.67 5.83 -0.25
CA ARG A 4 -24.06 5.58 -1.57
C ARG A 4 -23.54 6.87 -2.19
N GLU A 5 -24.29 7.96 -2.08
CA GLU A 5 -23.87 9.26 -2.61
C GLU A 5 -22.56 9.72 -1.96
N LEU A 6 -22.46 9.59 -0.63
CA LEU A 6 -21.24 9.95 0.11
C LEU A 6 -20.03 9.11 -0.31
N LEU A 7 -20.21 7.79 -0.52
CA LEU A 7 -19.14 6.88 -0.94
C LEU A 7 -18.65 7.10 -2.38
N LEU A 8 -19.44 7.77 -3.22
CA LEU A 8 -19.09 8.06 -4.61
C LEU A 8 -18.53 9.48 -4.79
N ASP A 9 -18.71 10.36 -3.81
CA ASP A 9 -18.17 11.72 -3.85
C ASP A 9 -16.67 11.72 -3.51
N LYS A 10 -15.84 11.91 -4.54
CA LYS A 10 -14.38 11.99 -4.43
C LYS A 10 -13.85 13.14 -3.58
N ASN A 11 -14.67 14.15 -3.30
CA ASN A 11 -14.29 15.27 -2.43
C ASN A 11 -14.56 14.95 -0.95
N LEU A 12 -15.34 13.90 -0.66
CA LEU A 12 -15.73 13.52 0.68
C LEU A 12 -15.11 12.19 1.13
N THR A 13 -15.00 11.23 0.22
CA THR A 13 -14.52 9.88 0.55
C THR A 13 -13.54 9.34 -0.47
N SER A 14 -12.65 8.47 0.00
CA SER A 14 -11.71 7.76 -0.85
C SER A 14 -11.33 6.42 -0.21
N TYR A 15 -11.07 5.43 -1.06
CA TYR A 15 -10.58 4.12 -0.65
C TYR A 15 -9.05 4.08 -0.75
N ILE A 16 -8.38 3.66 0.33
CA ILE A 16 -6.93 3.47 0.35
C ILE A 16 -6.64 1.98 0.53
N PHE A 17 -5.86 1.40 -0.37
CA PHE A 17 -5.41 0.01 -0.25
C PHE A 17 -4.14 -0.08 0.58
N VAL A 18 -3.99 -1.17 1.33
CA VAL A 18 -2.76 -1.52 2.04
C VAL A 18 -2.40 -2.95 1.69
N LEU A 19 -1.20 -3.19 1.20
CA LEU A 19 -0.72 -4.53 0.84
C LEU A 19 0.76 -4.71 1.18
N ASN A 20 1.17 -5.96 1.35
CA ASN A 20 2.59 -6.32 1.40
C ASN A 20 3.12 -6.59 -0.03
N PRO A 21 4.44 -6.49 -0.26
CA PRO A 21 5.08 -6.83 -1.54
C PRO A 21 5.13 -8.36 -1.74
N GLU A 22 3.97 -8.95 -2.01
CA GLU A 22 3.77 -10.39 -2.20
C GLU A 22 2.75 -10.64 -3.34
N ARG A 23 2.88 -11.77 -4.06
CA ARG A 23 2.09 -12.04 -5.27
C ARG A 23 0.57 -11.99 -5.03
N LEU A 24 0.07 -12.65 -4.00
CA LEU A 24 -1.38 -12.78 -3.78
C LEU A 24 -2.03 -11.43 -3.42
N PRO A 25 -1.52 -10.64 -2.45
CA PRO A 25 -2.05 -9.31 -2.15
C PRO A 25 -2.10 -8.37 -3.36
N ILE A 26 -1.10 -8.44 -4.25
CA ILE A 26 -1.08 -7.64 -5.49
C ILE A 26 -2.25 -8.03 -6.41
N LEU A 27 -2.46 -9.33 -6.63
CA LEU A 27 -3.52 -9.82 -7.49
C LEU A 27 -4.92 -9.51 -6.93
N GLU A 28 -5.10 -9.64 -5.61
CA GLU A 28 -6.36 -9.30 -4.94
C GLU A 28 -6.64 -7.81 -5.00
N THR A 29 -5.63 -6.98 -4.75
CA THR A 29 -5.74 -5.52 -4.85
C THR A 29 -6.11 -5.09 -6.27
N LYS A 30 -5.47 -5.66 -7.30
CA LYS A 30 -5.81 -5.39 -8.72
C LYS A 30 -7.27 -5.73 -9.05
N LYS A 31 -7.75 -6.89 -8.57
CA LYS A 31 -9.16 -7.29 -8.73
C LYS A 31 -10.09 -6.31 -8.01
N ALA A 32 -9.77 -5.94 -6.77
CA ALA A 32 -10.56 -5.03 -5.97
C ALA A 32 -10.64 -3.63 -6.60
N ILE A 33 -9.52 -3.08 -7.08
CA ILE A 33 -9.47 -1.80 -7.80
C ILE A 33 -10.40 -1.83 -9.03
N THR A 34 -10.36 -2.92 -9.80
CA THR A 34 -11.23 -3.10 -10.98
C THR A 34 -12.72 -3.06 -10.58
N ILE A 35 -13.08 -3.74 -9.49
CA ILE A 35 -14.45 -3.79 -8.97
C ILE A 35 -14.87 -2.40 -8.46
N LEU A 36 -14.10 -1.76 -7.59
CA LEU A 36 -14.43 -0.46 -7.01
C LEU A 36 -14.56 0.63 -8.10
N SER A 37 -13.67 0.60 -9.09
CA SER A 37 -13.71 1.53 -10.24
C SER A 37 -14.98 1.36 -11.06
N LYS A 38 -15.44 0.12 -11.28
CA LYS A 38 -16.73 -0.16 -11.95
C LYS A 38 -17.91 0.47 -11.19
N TYR A 39 -17.84 0.51 -9.87
CA TYR A 39 -18.86 1.17 -9.03
C TYR A 39 -18.63 2.66 -8.83
N LYS A 40 -17.58 3.25 -9.45
CA LYS A 40 -17.18 4.67 -9.33
C LYS A 40 -16.78 5.07 -7.91
N ILE A 41 -16.33 4.12 -7.09
CA ILE A 41 -15.80 4.42 -5.76
C ILE A 41 -14.41 5.05 -5.95
N PRO A 42 -14.16 6.26 -5.42
CA PRO A 42 -12.87 6.93 -5.55
C PRO A 42 -11.77 6.13 -4.84
N ILE A 43 -10.62 5.98 -5.51
CA ILE A 43 -9.44 5.32 -4.95
C ILE A 43 -8.35 6.38 -4.78
N GLY A 44 -7.88 6.57 -3.56
CA GLY A 44 -6.97 7.67 -3.21
C GLY A 44 -5.50 7.29 -3.30
N GLY A 45 -5.20 5.99 -3.29
CA GLY A 45 -3.83 5.49 -3.37
C GLY A 45 -3.66 4.13 -2.75
N ILE A 46 -2.41 3.70 -2.70
CA ILE A 46 -2.01 2.38 -2.25
C ILE A 46 -0.78 2.51 -1.34
N ILE A 47 -0.84 1.87 -0.20
CA ILE A 47 0.24 1.79 0.79
C ILE A 47 0.87 0.40 0.67
N VAL A 48 2.14 0.35 0.28
CA VAL A 48 2.95 -0.87 0.29
C VAL A 48 3.61 -0.98 1.66
N ASN A 49 3.11 -1.88 2.50
CA ASN A 49 3.56 -2.06 3.86
C ASN A 49 4.69 -3.10 3.96
N ARG A 50 5.44 -3.04 5.06
CA ARG A 50 6.49 -4.01 5.42
C ARG A 50 7.60 -4.15 4.37
N VAL A 51 7.94 -3.07 3.67
CA VAL A 51 9.05 -3.07 2.71
C VAL A 51 10.37 -3.30 3.46
N LEU A 52 11.15 -4.30 3.07
CA LEU A 52 12.37 -4.67 3.77
C LEU A 52 13.36 -3.50 3.79
N PRO A 53 14.06 -3.25 4.92
CA PRO A 53 15.08 -2.21 5.01
C PRO A 53 16.26 -2.48 4.07
N LYS A 54 17.05 -1.43 3.76
CA LYS A 54 18.24 -1.57 2.89
C LYS A 54 19.40 -2.30 3.57
N SER A 55 19.49 -2.22 4.89
CA SER A 55 20.50 -2.86 5.73
C SER A 55 20.05 -4.25 6.19
N GLY A 56 21.00 -5.18 6.27
CA GLY A 56 20.74 -6.54 6.76
C GLY A 56 21.83 -7.54 6.40
N GLY A 57 21.81 -8.69 7.06
CA GLY A 57 22.65 -9.84 6.74
C GLY A 57 22.27 -10.50 5.40
N GLU A 58 23.02 -11.52 4.99
CA GLU A 58 22.86 -12.21 3.70
C GLU A 58 21.43 -12.73 3.46
N PHE A 59 20.78 -13.25 4.49
CA PHE A 59 19.39 -13.71 4.41
C PHE A 59 18.43 -12.60 3.97
N LEU A 60 18.55 -11.40 4.56
CA LEU A 60 17.71 -10.25 4.20
C LEU A 60 18.02 -9.74 2.79
N LYS A 61 19.29 -9.81 2.35
CA LYS A 61 19.66 -9.45 0.98
C LYS A 61 18.94 -10.34 -0.04
N LYS A 62 18.96 -11.67 0.15
CA LYS A 62 18.25 -12.62 -0.72
C LYS A 62 16.74 -12.37 -0.73
N ARG A 63 16.14 -12.09 0.42
CA ARG A 63 14.70 -11.74 0.47
C ARG A 63 14.39 -10.42 -0.24
N LYS A 64 15.29 -9.45 -0.17
CA LYS A 64 15.14 -8.14 -0.83
C LYS A 64 15.20 -8.25 -2.35
N GLU A 65 15.98 -9.19 -2.89
CA GLU A 65 15.99 -9.48 -4.33
C GLU A 65 14.61 -9.96 -4.80
N VAL A 66 14.00 -10.91 -4.08
CA VAL A 66 12.64 -11.38 -4.37
C VAL A 66 11.59 -10.27 -4.16
N GLU A 67 11.71 -9.50 -3.08
CA GLU A 67 10.81 -8.36 -2.82
C GLU A 67 10.87 -7.33 -3.96
N LYS A 68 12.05 -7.09 -4.54
CA LYS A 68 12.23 -6.14 -5.63
C LYS A 68 11.35 -6.50 -6.83
N GLU A 69 11.24 -7.78 -7.17
CA GLU A 69 10.36 -8.24 -8.26
C GLU A 69 8.90 -7.87 -7.99
N TYR A 70 8.44 -8.01 -6.74
CA TYR A 70 7.08 -7.63 -6.35
C TYR A 70 6.88 -6.12 -6.29
N LEU A 71 7.88 -5.36 -5.85
CA LEU A 71 7.82 -3.89 -5.87
C LEU A 71 7.76 -3.35 -7.30
N ASP A 72 8.51 -3.96 -8.22
CA ASP A 72 8.48 -3.59 -9.64
C ASP A 72 7.14 -3.98 -10.28
N LEU A 73 6.57 -5.13 -9.90
CA LEU A 73 5.22 -5.52 -10.30
C LEU A 73 4.16 -4.54 -9.76
N ILE A 74 4.23 -4.14 -8.48
CA ILE A 74 3.32 -3.15 -7.87
C ILE A 74 3.37 -1.84 -8.64
N LYS A 75 4.57 -1.32 -8.93
CA LYS A 75 4.74 -0.08 -9.71
C LYS A 75 4.10 -0.19 -11.09
N LYS A 76 4.27 -1.33 -11.75
CA LYS A 76 3.69 -1.58 -13.08
C LYS A 76 2.17 -1.68 -13.04
N GLU A 77 1.63 -2.46 -12.11
CA GLU A 77 0.20 -2.78 -12.05
C GLU A 77 -0.64 -1.61 -11.54
N PHE A 78 -0.04 -0.75 -10.71
CA PHE A 78 -0.71 0.39 -10.10
C PHE A 78 -0.10 1.72 -10.55
N ASP A 79 0.42 1.75 -11.78
CA ASP A 79 0.87 2.98 -12.41
C ASP A 79 -0.26 4.02 -12.43
N GLY A 80 0.07 5.28 -12.16
CA GLY A 80 -0.90 6.37 -12.03
C GLY A 80 -1.59 6.49 -10.67
N PHE A 81 -1.46 5.51 -9.76
CA PHE A 81 -1.88 5.68 -8.37
C PHE A 81 -0.76 6.27 -7.51
N ILE A 82 -1.15 6.99 -6.44
CA ILE A 82 -0.20 7.38 -5.39
C ILE A 82 0.25 6.11 -4.66
N LEU A 83 1.55 5.86 -4.65
CA LEU A 83 2.17 4.74 -3.94
C LEU A 83 3.00 5.25 -2.75
N ILE A 84 2.70 4.76 -1.55
CA ILE A 84 3.46 5.07 -0.33
C ILE A 84 4.09 3.79 0.20
N ASN A 85 5.41 3.79 0.35
CA ASN A 85 6.14 2.64 0.90
C ASN A 85 6.41 2.85 2.39
N ILE A 86 5.94 1.90 3.21
CA ILE A 86 6.20 1.85 4.64
C ILE A 86 7.21 0.73 4.92
N PRO A 87 8.36 1.03 5.54
CA PRO A 87 9.38 0.02 5.81
C PRO A 87 8.91 -0.96 6.89
N LEU A 88 9.41 -2.19 6.82
CA LEU A 88 9.35 -3.13 7.94
C LEU A 88 10.19 -2.56 9.10
N LEU A 89 9.55 -2.32 10.24
CA LEU A 89 10.21 -1.87 11.46
C LEU A 89 10.75 -3.07 12.25
N GLU A 90 11.84 -2.85 13.01
CA GLU A 90 12.47 -3.88 13.85
C GLU A 90 11.60 -4.30 15.04
N LYS A 91 10.69 -3.43 15.47
CA LYS A 91 9.80 -3.63 16.61
C LYS A 91 8.37 -3.32 16.21
N ASP A 92 7.43 -3.85 16.98
CA ASP A 92 6.02 -3.54 16.81
C ASP A 92 5.73 -2.04 16.96
N ILE A 93 4.70 -1.59 16.25
CA ILE A 93 4.24 -0.21 16.32
C ILE A 93 3.49 -0.03 17.63
N TYR A 94 4.11 0.68 18.56
CA TYR A 94 3.52 1.04 19.83
C TYR A 94 3.86 2.48 20.22
N GLY A 95 2.89 3.18 20.80
CA GLY A 95 3.02 4.56 21.26
C GLY A 95 3.01 5.63 20.16
N ILE A 96 2.81 6.88 20.57
CA ILE A 96 2.70 8.05 19.68
C ILE A 96 3.99 8.28 18.86
N GLU A 97 5.15 7.98 19.43
CA GLU A 97 6.44 8.18 18.79
C GLU A 97 6.61 7.32 17.54
N THR A 98 6.26 6.04 17.63
CA THR A 98 6.35 5.12 16.48
C THR A 98 5.31 5.47 15.42
N LEU A 99 4.12 5.91 15.84
CA LEU A 99 3.11 6.44 14.90
C LEU A 99 3.61 7.69 14.16
N ASN A 100 4.31 8.59 14.82
CA ASN A 100 4.90 9.78 14.18
C ASN A 100 5.99 9.40 13.17
N LYS A 101 6.78 8.35 13.43
CA LYS A 101 7.72 7.81 12.44
C LYS A 101 6.98 7.31 11.19
N ILE A 102 5.91 6.53 11.35
CA ILE A 102 5.08 6.07 10.24
C ILE A 102 4.46 7.25 9.48
N LYS A 103 3.91 8.25 10.20
CA LYS A 103 3.32 9.46 9.62
C LYS A 103 4.27 10.17 8.67
N SER A 104 5.58 10.19 8.95
CA SER A 104 6.58 10.88 8.10
C SER A 104 6.68 10.34 6.66
N HIS A 105 6.14 9.14 6.41
CA HIS A 105 6.06 8.55 5.06
C HIS A 105 4.87 9.05 4.24
N PHE A 106 3.85 9.62 4.89
CA PHE A 106 2.68 10.20 4.25
C PHE A 106 2.98 11.68 4.00
N LYS A 107 3.24 12.04 2.74
CA LYS A 107 3.46 13.42 2.30
C LYS A 107 2.20 13.98 1.65
#